data_AF-M1EME1-F1
#
_entry.id   AF-M1EME1-F1
#
_cell.length_a   1.000
_cell.length_b   1.000
_cell.length_c   1.000
_cell.angle_alpha   90.00
_cell.angle_beta   90.00
_cell.angle_gamma   90.00
#
_symmetry.space_group_name_H-M   'P 1'
#
loop_
_entity.id
_entity.type
_entity.pdbx_description
1 polymer ?
#
loop_
_entity_poly.entity_id
_entity_poly.type
_entity_poly.pdbx_seq_one_letter_code
_entity_poly.pdbx_strand_id
1 'polypeptide(L)'
;HPLANVDGKAYRTMMAHIFSQRISPAIDYTYDSNMPKSFSIRTSKIQQHVCDTIVRVFKRHGAVQLCTPLLLPQNRQIYEHNEAALFVDHSGMLVMLPFDLRIPFARYVARNNILNLKRYCIERVFRPRKLDRFHPKELLECAFDIVTSAANSSLPTAEVIYTICEIIQEFPALQEKNYSIYLNHTMLLKAILLHCGIPEDKLSQVYVILYDAVTEKLTRREMEAKFCNLSLSSNSLCRLYKFIEQKGDLQDLTPAINSLIKQKTGIAQLVKYGLKDLEEIVGLLKKLGIKLQVLINVLINLGLVYKVQQHNGVIFQFAAVIRRRQRAVSEILAAGGRYDLLIPQFRGPQALGPVPTAVGVSIAIDKISVAILNMEEPVTISSCDLLIVSVGQMSMSRAINLTQKLWSAGITAQIMYDWSQSQEELQEYCRHHEITCVALVSDKGGSYVKVKSFEKERQTEKHVQESDLIDHVLQKLRTKVSDERTIREASDNLAVQNLKGSFSNASGLFEIHGAAVVPIVSVIAPEKLSASTRRRYETQVQTRLQTSLANLHQKSSEIEILAVDLPKETILQFLSLEWDADEQAFNTTVKQLLSRLPKQRYLKLVCDEIYNIKVEK
;
A
#
# COMPACT_ATOMS: atom_id res chain seq x y z
N HIS A 1 39.34 23.63 12.81
CA HIS A 1 40.36 24.10 11.85
C HIS A 1 40.35 23.34 10.51
N PRO A 2 40.28 21.98 10.45
CA PRO A 2 40.27 21.25 9.16
C PRO A 2 38.99 21.44 8.34
N LEU A 3 37.83 21.50 9.00
CA LEU A 3 36.52 21.72 8.36
C LEU A 3 36.37 23.12 7.73
N ALA A 4 37.25 24.07 8.06
CA ALA A 4 37.21 25.43 7.53
C ALA A 4 37.91 25.56 6.16
N ASN A 5 38.76 24.60 5.80
CA ASN A 5 39.43 24.55 4.49
C ASN A 5 39.28 23.14 3.91
N VAL A 6 38.18 22.94 3.18
CA VAL A 6 37.82 21.67 2.53
C VAL A 6 38.83 21.23 1.46
N ASP A 7 39.59 22.16 0.89
CA ASP A 7 40.64 21.86 -0.10
C ASP A 7 42.01 21.58 0.55
N GLY A 8 42.11 21.70 1.87
CA GLY A 8 43.34 21.50 2.63
C GLY A 8 43.76 20.04 2.75
N LYS A 9 45.07 19.80 2.86
CA LYS A 9 45.64 18.46 3.10
C LYS A 9 45.03 17.79 4.34
N ALA A 10 44.84 18.53 5.42
CA ALA A 10 44.26 18.03 6.66
C ALA A 10 42.82 17.51 6.47
N TYR A 11 42.01 18.20 5.65
CA TYR A 11 40.65 17.76 5.33
C TYR A 11 40.67 16.46 4.51
N ARG A 12 41.49 16.39 3.46
CA ARG A 12 41.64 15.17 2.66
C ARG A 12 42.11 13.97 3.48
N THR A 13 43.07 14.17 4.39
CA THR A 13 43.54 13.11 5.29
C THR A 13 42.45 12.66 6.25
N MET A 14 41.66 13.58 6.80
CA MET A 14 40.51 13.25 7.65
C MET A 14 39.45 12.43 6.88
N MET A 15 39.08 12.86 5.67
CA MET A 15 38.13 12.13 4.83
C MET A 15 38.65 10.72 4.50
N ALA A 16 39.91 10.59 4.12
CA ALA A 16 40.53 9.28 3.87
C ALA A 16 40.45 8.36 5.10
N HIS A 17 40.68 8.90 6.30
CA HIS A 17 40.53 8.12 7.53
C HIS A 17 39.09 7.70 7.80
N ILE A 18 38.10 8.57 7.57
CA ILE A 18 36.67 8.24 7.70
C ILE A 18 36.30 7.08 6.77
N PHE A 19 36.68 7.16 5.49
CA PHE A 19 36.38 6.11 4.51
C PHE A 19 37.20 4.82 4.71
N SER A 20 38.30 4.87 5.47
CA SER A 20 39.09 3.68 5.83
C SER A 20 38.53 2.89 7.04
N GLN A 21 37.51 3.42 7.73
CA GLN A 21 36.93 2.75 8.89
C GLN A 21 36.26 1.43 8.47
N ARG A 22 36.53 0.37 9.24
CA ARG A 22 35.90 -0.92 9.02
C ARG A 22 34.53 -0.96 9.69
N ILE A 23 33.53 -1.44 8.96
CA ILE A 23 32.21 -1.74 9.52
C ILE A 23 32.33 -3.04 10.33
N SER A 24 31.81 -3.06 11.56
CA SER A 24 31.83 -4.28 12.37
C SER A 24 30.83 -5.30 11.80
N PRO A 25 31.10 -6.61 11.90
CA PRO A 25 30.18 -7.64 11.41
C PRO A 25 28.76 -7.53 12.00
N ALA A 26 28.65 -7.06 13.24
CA ALA A 26 27.35 -6.84 13.89
C ALA A 26 26.55 -5.69 13.25
N ILE A 27 27.22 -4.60 12.85
CA ILE A 27 26.56 -3.49 12.16
C ILE A 27 26.13 -3.95 10.76
N ASP A 28 27.02 -4.64 10.04
CA ASP A 28 26.73 -5.18 8.72
C ASP A 28 25.51 -6.10 8.73
N TYR A 29 25.47 -7.08 9.64
CA TYR A 29 24.34 -8.00 9.81
C TYR A 29 23.01 -7.33 10.20
N THR A 30 23.06 -6.22 10.95
CA THR A 30 21.86 -5.55 11.45
C THR A 30 21.35 -4.42 10.56
N TYR A 31 22.15 -3.97 9.58
CA TYR A 31 21.89 -2.78 8.77
C TYR A 31 20.54 -2.84 8.02
N ASP A 32 20.22 -3.99 7.46
CA ASP A 32 19.03 -4.27 6.65
C ASP A 32 18.02 -5.21 7.35
N SER A 33 18.24 -5.55 8.62
CA SER A 33 17.36 -6.44 9.41
C SER A 33 15.88 -6.01 9.48
N ASN A 34 15.60 -4.73 9.21
CA ASN A 34 14.26 -4.14 9.16
C ASN A 34 13.67 -4.02 7.75
N MET A 35 14.30 -4.64 6.75
CA MET A 35 13.74 -4.83 5.41
C MET A 35 12.80 -6.06 5.40
N PRO A 36 11.82 -6.13 4.47
CA PRO A 36 10.93 -7.28 4.37
C PRO A 36 11.74 -8.57 4.15
N LYS A 37 11.66 -9.52 5.09
CA LYS A 37 12.53 -10.71 5.11
C LYS A 37 12.13 -11.81 4.13
N SER A 38 10.93 -11.77 3.54
CA SER A 38 10.42 -12.83 2.67
C SER A 38 9.96 -12.27 1.33
N PHE A 39 10.62 -12.70 0.25
CA PHE A 39 10.20 -12.42 -1.12
C PHE A 39 9.02 -13.33 -1.47
N SER A 40 7.92 -12.74 -1.92
CA SER A 40 6.75 -13.47 -2.42
C SER A 40 6.61 -13.23 -3.92
N ILE A 41 6.69 -14.30 -4.70
CA ILE A 41 6.51 -14.27 -6.17
C ILE A 41 5.15 -13.66 -6.51
N ARG A 42 4.10 -14.09 -5.79
CA ARG A 42 2.73 -13.58 -5.95
C ARG A 42 2.66 -12.07 -5.74
N THR A 43 3.24 -11.57 -4.66
CA THR A 43 3.27 -10.13 -4.36
C THR A 43 4.03 -9.35 -5.42
N SER A 44 5.18 -9.86 -5.87
CA SER A 44 6.00 -9.24 -6.92
C SER A 44 5.25 -9.11 -8.24
N LYS A 45 4.54 -10.16 -8.67
CA LYS A 45 3.77 -10.12 -9.91
C LYS A 45 2.55 -9.22 -9.85
N ILE A 46 1.85 -9.21 -8.72
CA ILE A 46 0.73 -8.29 -8.53
C ILE A 46 1.24 -6.84 -8.60
N GLN A 47 2.37 -6.54 -7.97
CA GLN A 47 2.99 -5.22 -8.07
C GLN A 47 3.40 -4.89 -9.52
N GLN A 48 3.93 -5.86 -10.28
CA GLN A 48 4.25 -5.68 -11.69
C GLN A 48 3.00 -5.40 -12.54
N HIS A 49 1.94 -6.18 -12.38
CA HIS A 49 0.67 -5.98 -13.08
C HIS A 49 0.02 -4.62 -12.77
N VAL A 50 0.11 -4.19 -11.51
CA VAL A 50 -0.30 -2.84 -11.11
C VAL A 50 0.49 -1.79 -11.86
N CYS A 51 1.83 -1.90 -11.87
CA CYS A 51 2.69 -0.98 -12.60
C CYS A 51 2.35 -0.95 -14.10
N ASP A 52 2.21 -2.11 -14.74
CA ASP A 52 1.93 -2.21 -16.18
C ASP A 52 0.58 -1.60 -16.55
N THR A 53 -0.44 -1.80 -15.72
CA THR A 53 -1.77 -1.23 -15.91
C THR A 53 -1.74 0.30 -15.76
N ILE A 54 -1.06 0.81 -14.73
CA ILE A 54 -0.89 2.25 -14.51
C ILE A 54 -0.09 2.90 -15.66
N VAL A 55 0.99 2.25 -16.11
CA VAL A 55 1.78 2.70 -17.26
C VAL A 55 0.92 2.77 -18.53
N ARG A 56 0.00 1.83 -18.74
CA ARG A 56 -0.94 1.86 -19.87
C ARG A 56 -1.83 3.11 -19.82
N VAL A 57 -2.34 3.48 -18.65
CA VAL A 57 -3.12 4.71 -18.46
C VAL A 57 -2.27 5.94 -18.76
N PHE A 58 -1.05 6.03 -18.22
CA PHE A 58 -0.17 7.17 -18.50
C PHE A 58 0.18 7.32 -19.98
N LYS A 59 0.44 6.20 -20.68
CA LYS A 59 0.68 6.21 -22.14
C LYS A 59 -0.56 6.67 -22.92
N ARG A 60 -1.78 6.36 -22.44
CA ARG A 60 -3.05 6.87 -23.02
C ARG A 60 -3.12 8.39 -22.97
N HIS A 61 -2.57 9.02 -21.93
CA HIS A 61 -2.44 10.48 -21.78
C HIS A 61 -1.19 11.08 -22.46
N GLY A 62 -0.44 10.28 -23.21
CA GLY A 62 0.74 10.71 -23.95
C GLY A 62 1.97 10.99 -23.07
N ALA A 63 2.01 10.45 -21.85
CA ALA A 63 3.17 10.61 -20.99
C ALA A 63 4.29 9.60 -21.31
N VAL A 64 5.53 10.06 -21.15
CA VAL A 64 6.75 9.27 -21.36
C VAL A 64 7.43 8.93 -20.04
N GLN A 65 8.13 7.79 -19.98
CA GLN A 65 8.91 7.45 -18.80
C GLN A 65 10.15 8.33 -18.73
N LEU A 66 10.36 8.97 -17.57
CA LEU A 66 11.56 9.77 -17.33
C LEU A 66 12.03 9.61 -15.88
N CYS A 67 13.15 8.91 -15.72
CA CYS A 67 13.87 8.80 -14.46
C CYS A 67 14.94 9.90 -14.37
N THR A 68 15.13 10.44 -13.16
CA THR A 68 16.17 11.42 -12.85
C THR A 68 17.33 10.76 -12.11
N PRO A 69 18.53 11.36 -12.07
CA PRO A 69 19.65 10.83 -11.28
C PRO A 69 19.26 10.57 -9.82
N LEU A 70 19.74 9.45 -9.27
CA LEU A 70 19.41 9.01 -7.91
C LEU A 70 19.92 9.99 -6.85
N LEU A 71 21.20 10.37 -6.91
CA LEU A 71 21.80 11.24 -5.91
C LEU A 71 21.61 12.71 -6.28
N LEU A 72 21.22 13.52 -5.30
CA LEU A 72 21.12 14.97 -5.41
C LEU A 72 22.05 15.65 -4.41
N PRO A 73 22.62 16.82 -4.73
CA PRO A 73 23.24 17.66 -3.70
C PRO A 73 22.21 18.08 -2.65
N GLN A 74 22.63 18.17 -1.40
CA GLN A 74 21.75 18.62 -0.32
C GLN A 74 21.15 20.00 -0.63
N ASN A 75 19.82 20.11 -0.57
CA ASN A 75 19.11 21.39 -0.62
C ASN A 75 18.40 21.65 0.71
N ARG A 76 18.97 22.55 1.52
CA ARG A 76 18.45 22.88 2.85
C ARG A 76 17.15 23.71 2.81
N GLN A 77 16.95 24.52 1.79
CA GLN A 77 15.76 25.39 1.66
C GLN A 77 14.50 24.59 1.37
N ILE A 78 14.64 23.46 0.67
CA ILE A 78 13.49 22.62 0.28
C ILE A 78 13.20 21.55 1.33
N TYR A 79 14.23 21.08 2.04
CA TYR A 79 14.12 20.03 3.06
C TYR A 79 14.53 20.53 4.45
N GLU A 80 13.96 21.66 4.89
CA GLU A 80 14.32 22.34 6.14
C GLU A 80 14.21 21.45 7.41
N HIS A 81 13.54 20.29 7.34
CA HIS A 81 13.21 19.44 8.50
C HIS A 81 13.77 18.01 8.45
N ASN A 82 15.00 17.83 7.96
CA ASN A 82 15.75 16.56 8.08
C ASN A 82 15.02 15.33 7.50
N GLU A 83 14.21 15.57 6.47
CA GLU A 83 13.31 14.57 5.91
C GLU A 83 14.02 13.56 5.00
N ALA A 84 15.23 13.86 4.53
CA ALA A 84 15.93 13.04 3.54
C ALA A 84 17.11 12.27 4.14
N ALA A 85 17.40 11.10 3.59
CA ALA A 85 18.61 10.36 3.92
C ALA A 85 19.83 11.06 3.29
N LEU A 86 20.74 11.53 4.15
CA LEU A 86 21.93 12.30 3.78
C LEU A 86 23.19 11.41 3.85
N PHE A 87 24.07 11.58 2.88
CA PHE A 87 25.34 10.88 2.76
C PHE A 87 26.43 11.87 2.39
N VAL A 88 27.68 11.46 2.60
CA VAL A 88 28.87 12.22 2.24
C VAL A 88 29.62 11.44 1.19
N ASP A 89 29.99 12.09 0.08
CA ASP A 89 30.86 11.46 -0.92
C ASP A 89 32.35 11.56 -0.55
N HIS A 90 33.22 10.97 -1.37
CA HIS A 90 34.67 10.96 -1.13
C HIS A 90 35.31 12.35 -1.12
N SER A 91 34.65 13.35 -1.73
CA SER A 91 35.11 14.74 -1.72
C SER A 91 34.66 15.50 -0.46
N GLY A 92 33.75 14.92 0.33
CA GLY A 92 33.14 15.58 1.47
C GLY A 92 31.85 16.34 1.15
N MET A 93 31.34 16.23 -0.08
CA MET A 93 30.08 16.85 -0.49
C MET A 93 28.91 16.09 0.10
N LEU A 94 27.95 16.83 0.66
CA LEU A 94 26.68 16.27 1.13
C LEU A 94 25.75 15.99 -0.05
N VAL A 95 25.42 14.72 -0.20
CA VAL A 95 24.44 14.22 -1.17
C VAL A 95 23.25 13.60 -0.44
N MET A 96 22.13 13.50 -1.12
CA MET A 96 20.89 12.96 -0.59
C MET A 96 20.27 11.96 -1.54
N LEU A 97 19.66 10.93 -0.95
CA LEU A 97 18.72 10.07 -1.67
C LEU A 97 17.39 10.83 -1.86
N PRO A 98 16.63 10.50 -2.92
CA PRO A 98 15.41 11.23 -3.24
C PRO A 98 14.35 10.92 -2.18
N PHE A 99 13.89 11.97 -1.48
CA PHE A 99 12.72 11.87 -0.63
C PHE A 99 11.44 11.84 -1.48
N ASP A 100 11.41 12.46 -2.64
CA ASP A 100 10.30 12.27 -3.57
C ASP A 100 10.81 12.36 -4.99
N LEU A 101 9.94 12.03 -5.93
CA LEU A 101 10.26 12.07 -7.35
C LEU A 101 10.04 13.45 -7.96
N ARG A 102 9.48 14.41 -7.20
CA ARG A 102 9.14 15.75 -7.69
C ARG A 102 10.31 16.70 -7.64
N ILE A 103 11.03 16.78 -6.51
CA ILE A 103 12.18 17.68 -6.38
C ILE A 103 13.26 17.37 -7.44
N PRO A 104 13.66 16.11 -7.66
CA PRO A 104 14.62 15.77 -8.71
C PRO A 104 14.13 16.14 -10.10
N PHE A 105 12.83 15.98 -10.36
CA PHE A 105 12.23 16.33 -11.63
C PHE A 105 12.15 17.83 -11.87
N ALA A 106 11.71 18.62 -10.89
CA ALA A 106 11.70 20.09 -11.00
C ALA A 106 13.11 20.63 -11.30
N ARG A 107 14.13 20.06 -10.65
CA ARG A 107 15.54 20.37 -10.94
C ARG A 107 15.94 19.98 -12.37
N TYR A 108 15.52 18.81 -12.84
CA TYR A 108 15.79 18.35 -14.20
C TYR A 108 15.13 19.27 -15.24
N VAL A 109 13.87 19.64 -15.05
CA VAL A 109 13.12 20.57 -15.91
C VAL A 109 13.80 21.93 -15.98
N ALA A 110 14.19 22.48 -14.82
CA ALA A 110 14.83 23.78 -14.74
C ALA A 110 16.19 23.82 -15.45
N ARG A 111 16.99 22.76 -15.30
CA ARG A 111 18.35 22.69 -15.85
C ARG A 111 18.41 22.41 -17.35
N ASN A 112 17.40 21.72 -17.87
CA ASN A 112 17.32 21.38 -19.28
C ASN A 112 16.36 22.32 -20.06
N ASN A 113 15.85 23.38 -19.41
CA ASN A 113 14.91 24.33 -20.01
C ASN A 113 13.69 23.66 -20.67
N ILE A 114 13.14 22.63 -20.01
CA ILE A 114 12.01 21.87 -20.55
C ILE A 114 10.73 22.70 -20.43
N LEU A 115 10.10 23.00 -21.56
CA LEU A 115 8.94 23.89 -21.61
C LEU A 115 7.60 23.16 -21.64
N ASN A 116 7.57 21.96 -22.23
CA ASN A 116 6.38 21.13 -22.32
C ASN A 116 6.79 19.66 -22.20
N LEU A 117 6.21 18.93 -21.26
CA LEU A 117 6.48 17.51 -21.06
C LEU A 117 5.38 16.88 -20.21
N LYS A 118 4.85 15.75 -20.64
CA LYS A 118 4.08 14.85 -19.78
C LYS A 118 4.95 13.66 -19.45
N ARG A 119 5.20 13.41 -18.16
CA ARG A 119 6.05 12.28 -17.75
C ARG A 119 5.38 11.41 -16.71
N TYR A 120 5.85 10.17 -16.64
CA TYR A 120 5.67 9.32 -15.48
C TYR A 120 7.01 8.76 -15.00
N CYS A 121 7.08 8.37 -13.73
CA CYS A 121 8.25 7.75 -13.12
C CYS A 121 7.78 6.78 -12.03
N ILE A 122 8.26 5.54 -12.05
CA ILE A 122 8.00 4.55 -11.00
C ILE A 122 9.36 4.18 -10.43
N GLU A 123 9.67 4.67 -9.24
CA GLU A 123 11.01 4.57 -8.65
C GLU A 123 10.95 4.49 -7.12
N ARG A 124 12.06 4.05 -6.52
CA ARG A 124 12.21 4.02 -5.06
C ARG A 124 12.50 5.42 -4.51
N VAL A 125 11.81 5.77 -3.43
CA VAL A 125 12.10 6.94 -2.61
C VAL A 125 12.48 6.51 -1.20
N PHE A 126 13.28 7.33 -0.54
CA PHE A 126 13.93 6.95 0.71
C PHE A 126 13.47 7.86 1.85
N ARG A 127 13.13 7.25 2.98
CA ARG A 127 12.79 7.95 4.23
C ARG A 127 13.85 7.64 5.29
N PRO A 128 14.42 8.63 5.97
CA PRO A 128 15.37 8.40 7.05
C PRO A 128 14.67 7.64 8.18
N ARG A 129 15.46 6.85 8.91
CA ARG A 129 15.02 6.22 10.15
C ARG A 129 15.48 7.08 11.33
N LYS A 130 14.75 7.00 12.44
CA LYS A 130 15.13 7.70 13.69
C LYS A 130 16.45 7.18 14.29
N LEU A 131 16.79 5.93 14.00
CA LEU A 131 18.02 5.29 14.44
C LEU A 131 19.09 5.42 13.34
N ASP A 132 20.28 5.84 13.73
CA ASP A 132 21.45 5.90 12.86
C ASP A 132 21.95 4.48 12.51
N ARG A 133 22.71 4.38 11.42
CA ARG A 133 23.32 3.11 10.94
C ARG A 133 22.31 2.03 10.56
N PHE A 134 21.17 2.44 10.01
CA PHE A 134 20.20 1.53 9.40
C PHE A 134 19.94 1.92 7.95
N HIS A 135 19.60 0.94 7.13
CA HIS A 135 19.12 1.19 5.78
C HIS A 135 17.89 2.13 5.83
N PRO A 136 17.88 3.25 5.08
CA PRO A 136 16.72 4.11 4.97
C PRO A 136 15.50 3.31 4.53
N LYS A 137 14.30 3.69 4.98
CA LYS A 137 13.09 2.99 4.54
C LYS A 137 12.86 3.27 3.07
N GLU A 138 12.82 2.22 2.26
CA GLU A 138 12.46 2.30 0.85
C GLU A 138 10.93 2.26 0.69
N LEU A 139 10.43 3.06 -0.23
CA LEU A 139 9.03 3.09 -0.65
C LEU A 139 8.98 3.14 -2.17
N LEU A 140 8.09 2.38 -2.80
CA LEU A 140 7.85 2.51 -4.23
C LEU A 140 6.84 3.63 -4.48
N GLU A 141 7.29 4.70 -5.13
CA GLU A 141 6.46 5.85 -5.49
C GLU A 141 6.27 5.90 -7.00
N CYS A 142 5.06 6.25 -7.43
CA CYS A 142 4.76 6.50 -8.82
C CYS A 142 4.35 7.96 -9.01
N ALA A 143 5.12 8.70 -9.80
CA ALA A 143 4.84 10.10 -10.11
C ALA A 143 4.29 10.24 -11.54
N PHE A 144 3.33 11.15 -11.71
CA PHE A 144 2.85 11.63 -13.00
C PHE A 144 2.83 13.16 -12.98
N ASP A 145 3.48 13.78 -13.96
CA ASP A 145 3.66 15.23 -14.01
C ASP A 145 3.39 15.78 -15.41
N ILE A 146 2.77 16.97 -15.44
CA ILE A 146 2.55 17.76 -16.65
C ILE A 146 3.27 19.10 -16.48
N VAL A 147 4.24 19.36 -17.35
CA VAL A 147 4.96 20.63 -17.50
C VAL A 147 4.42 21.31 -18.74
N THR A 148 4.08 22.59 -18.64
CA THR A 148 3.56 23.38 -19.77
C THR A 148 3.96 24.85 -19.67
N SER A 149 4.14 25.47 -20.83
CA SER A 149 4.35 26.93 -20.94
C SER A 149 3.06 27.73 -20.91
N ALA A 150 1.89 27.06 -20.92
CA ALA A 150 0.59 27.72 -20.86
C ALA A 150 0.36 28.30 -19.45
N ALA A 151 0.68 29.57 -19.28
CA ALA A 151 0.40 30.30 -18.05
C ALA A 151 -1.11 30.30 -17.76
N ASN A 152 -1.49 30.17 -16.49
CA ASN A 152 -2.86 30.32 -15.98
C ASN A 152 -3.90 29.31 -16.48
N SER A 153 -3.50 28.15 -17.02
CA SER A 153 -4.46 27.09 -17.35
C SER A 153 -4.67 26.14 -16.17
N SER A 154 -5.95 25.88 -15.83
CA SER A 154 -6.36 24.86 -14.85
C SER A 154 -6.52 23.47 -15.46
N LEU A 155 -6.46 23.37 -16.80
CA LEU A 155 -6.64 22.11 -17.54
C LEU A 155 -5.61 21.04 -17.20
N PRO A 156 -4.29 21.33 -17.10
CA PRO A 156 -3.31 20.32 -16.68
C PRO A 156 -3.64 19.72 -15.32
N THR A 157 -4.10 20.53 -14.36
CA THR A 157 -4.50 20.04 -13.03
C THR A 157 -5.71 19.12 -13.12
N ALA A 158 -6.71 19.50 -13.91
CA ALA A 158 -7.89 18.66 -14.13
C ALA A 158 -7.52 17.33 -14.83
N GLU A 159 -6.60 17.36 -15.80
CA GLU A 159 -6.11 16.16 -16.49
C GLU A 159 -5.35 15.21 -15.55
N VAL A 160 -4.49 15.73 -14.67
CA VAL A 160 -3.79 14.91 -13.67
C VAL A 160 -4.79 14.23 -12.72
N ILE A 161 -5.79 14.98 -12.23
CA ILE A 161 -6.83 14.42 -11.35
C ILE A 161 -7.63 13.34 -12.10
N TYR A 162 -8.02 13.61 -13.35
CA TYR A 162 -8.75 12.67 -14.19
C TYR A 162 -7.98 11.38 -14.45
N THR A 163 -6.68 11.47 -14.74
CA THR A 163 -5.79 10.32 -14.94
C THR A 163 -5.81 9.37 -13.73
N ILE A 164 -5.85 9.92 -12.51
CA ILE A 164 -5.93 9.12 -11.28
C ILE A 164 -7.31 8.49 -11.11
N CYS A 165 -8.38 9.17 -11.53
CA CYS A 165 -9.72 8.56 -11.57
C CYS A 165 -9.76 7.35 -12.50
N GLU A 166 -9.16 7.42 -13.69
CA GLU A 166 -9.04 6.27 -14.59
C GLU A 166 -8.23 5.13 -13.98
N ILE A 167 -7.13 5.44 -13.28
CA ILE A 167 -6.37 4.41 -12.54
C ILE A 167 -7.25 3.71 -11.50
N ILE A 168 -8.06 4.46 -10.73
CA ILE A 168 -8.99 3.87 -9.75
C ILE A 168 -10.02 2.97 -10.46
N GLN A 169 -10.49 3.36 -11.65
CA GLN A 169 -11.45 2.58 -12.45
C GLN A 169 -10.84 1.30 -13.02
N GLU A 170 -9.55 1.27 -13.37
CA GLU A 170 -8.90 0.05 -13.88
C GLU A 170 -8.78 -1.07 -12.82
N PHE A 171 -8.98 -0.76 -11.53
CA PHE A 171 -8.86 -1.73 -10.43
C PHE A 171 -10.17 -1.86 -9.62
N PRO A 172 -10.92 -2.96 -9.75
CA PRO A 172 -12.15 -3.19 -8.99
C PRO A 172 -11.98 -3.05 -7.47
N ALA A 173 -10.86 -3.55 -6.92
CA ALA A 173 -10.51 -3.42 -5.50
C ALA A 173 -10.42 -1.97 -4.98
N LEU A 174 -10.18 -1.00 -5.87
CA LEU A 174 -10.14 0.41 -5.52
C LEU A 174 -11.52 1.06 -5.63
N GLN A 175 -12.35 0.61 -6.57
CA GLN A 175 -13.70 1.12 -6.76
C GLN A 175 -14.58 0.88 -5.51
N GLU A 176 -14.44 -0.29 -4.87
CA GLU A 176 -15.17 -0.66 -3.65
C GLU A 176 -14.85 0.25 -2.44
N LYS A 177 -13.69 0.93 -2.45
CA LYS A 177 -13.22 1.74 -1.33
C LYS A 177 -13.85 3.14 -1.26
N ASN A 178 -14.68 3.54 -2.23
CA ASN A 178 -15.37 4.84 -2.27
C ASN A 178 -14.42 6.04 -2.02
N TYR A 179 -13.44 6.21 -2.90
CA TYR A 179 -12.48 7.31 -2.79
C TYR A 179 -13.17 8.68 -2.91
N SER A 180 -12.71 9.64 -2.11
CA SER A 180 -13.03 11.06 -2.25
C SER A 180 -11.80 11.85 -2.69
N ILE A 181 -12.01 12.82 -3.58
CA ILE A 181 -11.01 13.80 -3.99
C ILE A 181 -11.18 15.02 -3.11
N TYR A 182 -10.20 15.30 -2.26
CA TYR A 182 -10.13 16.53 -1.50
C TYR A 182 -9.31 17.56 -2.26
N LEU A 183 -9.89 18.74 -2.50
CA LEU A 183 -9.23 19.88 -3.13
C LEU A 183 -9.02 20.99 -2.10
N ASN A 184 -7.91 21.71 -2.22
CA ASN A 184 -7.68 22.97 -1.52
C ASN A 184 -6.72 23.85 -2.34
N HIS A 185 -6.52 25.08 -1.88
CA HIS A 185 -5.61 26.02 -2.52
C HIS A 185 -4.69 26.65 -1.49
N THR A 186 -3.39 26.72 -1.80
CA THR A 186 -2.35 27.30 -0.91
C THR A 186 -2.66 28.75 -0.50
N MET A 187 -3.12 29.60 -1.42
CA MET A 187 -3.59 30.96 -1.11
C MET A 187 -4.83 31.00 -0.20
N LEU A 188 -5.76 30.06 -0.34
CA LEU A 188 -6.92 29.95 0.55
C LEU A 188 -6.47 29.55 1.96
N LEU A 189 -5.57 28.58 2.05
CA LEU A 189 -4.96 28.18 3.32
C LEU A 189 -4.20 29.35 3.97
N LYS A 190 -3.38 30.10 3.22
CA LYS A 190 -2.73 31.32 3.70
C LYS A 190 -3.74 32.34 4.24
N ALA A 191 -4.83 32.57 3.50
CA ALA A 191 -5.89 33.49 3.92
C ALA A 191 -6.55 33.08 5.24
N ILE A 192 -6.81 31.78 5.43
CA ILE A 192 -7.35 31.22 6.69
C ILE A 192 -6.38 31.48 7.85
N LEU A 193 -5.08 31.17 7.68
CA LEU A 193 -4.09 31.36 8.75
C LEU A 193 -3.99 32.85 9.16
N LEU A 194 -3.93 33.76 8.19
CA LEU A 194 -3.90 35.20 8.44
C LEU A 194 -5.18 35.70 9.13
N HIS A 195 -6.34 35.15 8.76
CA HIS A 195 -7.63 35.46 9.40
C HIS A 195 -7.68 34.98 10.85
N CYS A 196 -7.09 33.82 11.16
CA CYS A 196 -6.93 33.32 12.52
C CYS A 196 -5.96 34.17 13.37
N GLY A 197 -5.27 35.15 12.76
CA GLY A 197 -4.33 36.04 13.44
C GLY A 197 -2.92 35.45 13.59
N ILE A 198 -2.56 34.50 12.73
CA ILE A 198 -1.22 33.93 12.69
C ILE A 198 -0.30 34.90 11.92
N PRO A 199 0.82 35.34 12.50
CA PRO A 199 1.80 36.19 11.83
C PRO A 199 2.42 35.56 10.59
N GLU A 200 2.78 36.38 9.59
CA GLU A 200 3.29 35.90 8.30
C GLU A 200 4.64 35.17 8.41
N ASP A 201 5.50 35.60 9.32
CA ASP A 201 6.80 34.99 9.65
C ASP A 201 6.68 33.59 10.26
N LYS A 202 5.50 33.23 10.79
CA LYS A 202 5.24 31.93 11.43
C LYS A 202 4.51 30.94 10.52
N LEU A 203 4.06 31.35 9.33
CA LEU A 203 3.24 30.50 8.46
C LEU A 203 3.94 29.19 8.06
N SER A 204 5.23 29.25 7.72
CA SER A 204 6.01 28.06 7.35
C SER A 204 6.02 27.00 8.44
N GLN A 205 6.21 27.41 9.70
CA GLN A 205 6.22 26.50 10.85
C GLN A 205 4.81 25.92 11.11
N VAL A 206 3.77 26.73 10.95
CA VAL A 206 2.38 26.27 11.07
C VAL A 206 2.04 25.25 9.98
N TYR A 207 2.47 25.44 8.73
CA TYR A 207 2.25 24.46 7.65
C TYR A 207 2.87 23.10 7.98
N VAL A 208 4.07 23.09 8.55
CA VAL A 208 4.74 21.84 8.97
C VAL A 208 3.94 21.15 10.06
N ILE A 209 3.51 21.87 11.11
CA ILE A 209 2.69 21.30 12.19
C ILE A 209 1.37 20.72 11.67
N LEU A 210 0.70 21.42 10.75
CA LEU A 210 -0.55 20.96 10.16
C LEU A 210 -0.34 19.74 9.25
N TYR A 211 0.75 19.71 8.49
CA TYR A 211 1.11 18.54 7.68
C TYR A 211 1.39 17.32 8.56
N ASP A 212 2.22 17.47 9.60
CA ASP A 212 2.51 16.41 10.58
C ASP A 212 1.24 15.89 11.23
N ALA A 213 0.29 16.77 11.56
CA ALA A 213 -0.97 16.36 12.16
C ALA A 213 -1.77 15.41 11.25
N VAL A 214 -1.73 15.65 9.95
CA VAL A 214 -2.39 14.80 8.95
C VAL A 214 -1.59 13.50 8.71
N THR A 215 -0.26 13.58 8.60
CA THR A 215 0.59 12.42 8.24
C THR A 215 0.91 11.51 9.41
N GLU A 216 1.24 12.07 10.57
CA GLU A 216 1.58 11.35 11.81
C GLU A 216 0.35 11.03 12.66
N LYS A 217 -0.84 11.52 12.25
CA LYS A 217 -2.11 11.37 12.98
C LYS A 217 -2.00 11.87 14.41
N LEU A 218 -1.40 13.05 14.57
CA LEU A 218 -1.24 13.69 15.88
C LEU A 218 -2.60 13.92 16.53
N THR A 219 -2.66 13.67 17.82
CA THR A 219 -3.79 14.05 18.66
C THR A 219 -3.87 15.56 18.77
N ARG A 220 -5.06 16.07 19.09
CA ARG A 220 -5.27 17.51 19.33
C ARG A 220 -4.31 18.07 20.38
N ARG A 221 -4.03 17.30 21.44
CA ARG A 221 -3.09 17.70 22.51
C ARG A 221 -1.66 17.82 22.01
N GLU A 222 -1.18 16.89 21.19
CA GLU A 222 0.16 16.95 20.58
C GLU A 222 0.28 18.15 19.64
N MET A 223 -0.78 18.44 18.87
CA MET A 223 -0.82 19.60 18.00
C MET A 223 -0.81 20.91 18.81
N GLU A 224 -1.61 21.01 19.86
CA GLU A 224 -1.61 22.15 20.79
C GLU A 224 -0.23 22.36 21.42
N ALA A 225 0.46 21.28 21.84
CA ALA A 225 1.82 21.35 22.36
C ALA A 225 2.83 21.89 21.32
N LYS A 226 2.75 21.43 20.06
CA LYS A 226 3.59 21.98 18.96
C LYS A 226 3.30 23.46 18.72
N PHE A 227 2.04 23.89 18.81
CA PHE A 227 1.66 25.31 18.65
C PHE A 227 2.03 26.21 19.83
N CYS A 228 2.12 25.67 21.05
CA CYS A 228 2.61 26.43 22.22
C CYS A 228 4.00 27.02 21.99
N ASN A 229 4.87 26.29 21.28
CA ASN A 229 6.22 26.76 20.92
C ASN A 229 6.22 27.98 19.99
N LEU A 230 5.10 28.27 19.32
CA LEU A 230 4.95 29.39 18.39
C LEU A 230 4.35 30.64 19.05
N SER A 231 4.08 30.62 20.35
CA SER A 231 3.46 31.73 21.10
C SER A 231 2.17 32.25 20.46
N LEU A 232 1.34 31.35 19.92
CA LEU A 232 0.04 31.68 19.33
C LEU A 232 -1.05 31.76 20.42
N SER A 233 -2.02 32.66 20.26
CA SER A 233 -3.13 32.77 21.21
C SER A 233 -4.07 31.58 21.13
N SER A 234 -4.64 31.15 22.27
CA SER A 234 -5.65 30.07 22.30
C SER A 234 -6.87 30.40 21.44
N ASN A 235 -7.27 31.67 21.38
CA ASN A 235 -8.36 32.13 20.51
C ASN A 235 -8.02 32.01 19.00
N SER A 236 -6.74 32.20 18.61
CA SER A 236 -6.29 31.95 17.24
C SER A 236 -6.39 30.48 16.86
N LEU A 237 -5.97 29.58 17.76
CA LEU A 237 -6.03 28.13 17.54
C LEU A 237 -7.48 27.64 17.49
N CYS A 238 -8.35 28.10 18.39
CA CYS A 238 -9.77 27.76 18.38
C CYS A 238 -10.45 28.16 17.05
N ARG A 239 -10.13 29.35 16.52
CA ARG A 239 -10.59 29.78 15.19
C ARG A 239 -10.02 28.90 14.08
N LEU A 240 -8.73 28.55 14.15
CA LEU A 240 -8.08 27.68 13.16
C LEU A 240 -8.76 26.31 13.06
N TYR A 241 -9.00 25.65 14.20
CA TYR A 241 -9.66 24.34 14.23
C TYR A 241 -11.03 24.35 13.57
N LYS A 242 -11.82 25.41 13.79
CA LYS A 242 -13.13 25.58 13.15
C LYS A 242 -13.08 25.59 11.63
N PHE A 243 -11.99 26.05 11.03
CA PHE A 243 -11.81 26.04 9.57
C PHE A 243 -11.23 24.72 9.07
N ILE A 244 -10.22 24.17 9.74
CA ILE A 244 -9.52 22.95 9.31
C ILE A 244 -10.45 21.74 9.29
N GLU A 245 -11.44 21.69 10.18
CA GLU A 245 -12.41 20.59 10.25
C GLU A 245 -13.48 20.65 9.14
N GLN A 246 -13.58 21.77 8.40
CA GLN A 246 -14.59 21.96 7.36
C GLN A 246 -14.21 21.28 6.06
N LYS A 247 -15.10 20.39 5.61
CA LYS A 247 -15.03 19.72 4.32
C LYS A 247 -16.43 19.57 3.74
N GLY A 248 -16.59 19.80 2.45
CA GLY A 248 -17.89 19.73 1.80
C GLY A 248 -17.86 20.24 0.37
N ASP A 249 -19.03 20.34 -0.23
CA ASP A 249 -19.17 21.03 -1.49
C ASP A 249 -18.96 22.54 -1.29
N LEU A 250 -18.65 23.25 -2.38
CA LEU A 250 -18.42 24.70 -2.32
C LEU A 250 -19.62 25.46 -1.72
N GLN A 251 -20.84 24.97 -1.95
CA GLN A 251 -22.07 25.55 -1.41
C GLN A 251 -22.11 25.44 0.13
N ASP A 252 -21.74 24.29 0.68
CA ASP A 252 -21.74 24.05 2.14
C ASP A 252 -20.71 24.92 2.86
N LEU A 253 -19.60 25.22 2.19
CA LEU A 253 -18.49 26.01 2.76
C LEU A 253 -18.65 27.51 2.58
N THR A 254 -19.63 27.95 1.78
CA THR A 254 -19.89 29.36 1.48
C THR A 254 -20.03 30.24 2.74
N PRO A 255 -20.71 29.81 3.83
CA PRO A 255 -20.79 30.61 5.06
C PRO A 255 -19.42 30.86 5.71
N ALA A 256 -18.59 29.81 5.80
CA ALA A 256 -17.25 29.90 6.37
C ALA A 256 -16.35 30.80 5.50
N ILE A 257 -16.41 30.62 4.18
CA ILE A 257 -15.69 31.44 3.20
C ILE A 257 -16.10 32.91 3.29
N ASN A 258 -17.40 33.20 3.38
CA ASN A 258 -17.91 34.57 3.47
C ASN A 258 -17.41 35.30 4.72
N SER A 259 -17.14 34.59 5.81
CA SER A 259 -16.54 35.18 7.02
C SER A 259 -15.10 35.68 6.79
N LEU A 260 -14.34 35.02 5.89
CA LEU A 260 -12.97 35.42 5.52
C LEU A 260 -12.97 36.71 4.69
N ILE A 261 -13.97 36.88 3.82
CA ILE A 261 -14.07 38.01 2.88
C ILE A 261 -14.42 39.32 3.60
N LYS A 262 -15.19 39.27 4.70
CA LYS A 262 -15.75 40.45 5.38
C LYS A 262 -14.76 41.28 6.19
N GLN A 263 -13.58 40.77 6.56
CA GLN A 263 -12.74 41.41 7.60
C GLN A 263 -11.54 42.22 7.10
N LYS A 264 -10.89 41.85 5.99
CA LYS A 264 -9.68 42.53 5.48
C LYS A 264 -9.58 42.45 3.95
N THR A 265 -9.19 43.55 3.31
CA THR A 265 -9.10 43.68 1.84
C THR A 265 -8.11 42.70 1.21
N GLY A 266 -6.92 42.52 1.80
CA GLY A 266 -5.90 41.59 1.29
C GLY A 266 -6.26 40.11 1.43
N ILE A 267 -6.93 39.73 2.53
CA ILE A 267 -7.42 38.35 2.75
C ILE A 267 -8.50 38.01 1.73
N ALA A 268 -9.42 38.95 1.47
CA ALA A 268 -10.48 38.76 0.50
C ALA A 268 -9.94 38.48 -0.93
N GLN A 269 -8.82 39.09 -1.33
CA GLN A 269 -8.19 38.84 -2.63
C GLN A 269 -7.63 37.41 -2.73
N LEU A 270 -6.92 36.94 -1.69
CA LEU A 270 -6.38 35.57 -1.63
C LEU A 270 -7.49 34.51 -1.70
N VAL A 271 -8.58 34.75 -0.97
CA VAL A 271 -9.77 33.87 -0.98
C VAL A 271 -10.40 33.84 -2.37
N LYS A 272 -10.67 35.01 -2.97
CA LYS A 272 -11.27 35.09 -4.32
C LYS A 272 -10.43 34.38 -5.37
N TYR A 273 -9.10 34.56 -5.33
CA TYR A 273 -8.19 33.88 -6.25
C TYR A 273 -8.25 32.36 -6.07
N GLY A 274 -8.07 31.87 -4.84
CA GLY A 274 -8.06 30.43 -4.58
C GLY A 274 -9.38 29.74 -4.93
N LEU A 275 -10.52 30.40 -4.68
CA LEU A 275 -11.84 29.85 -5.03
C LEU A 275 -12.10 29.82 -6.52
N LYS A 276 -11.68 30.85 -7.26
CA LYS A 276 -11.82 30.89 -8.72
C LYS A 276 -11.12 29.69 -9.38
N ASP A 277 -9.88 29.40 -8.98
CA ASP A 277 -9.12 28.26 -9.51
C ASP A 277 -9.79 26.92 -9.14
N LEU A 278 -10.32 26.79 -7.92
CA LEU A 278 -11.04 25.59 -7.48
C LEU A 278 -12.35 25.38 -8.26
N GLU A 279 -13.13 26.44 -8.46
CA GLU A 279 -14.38 26.42 -9.25
C GLU A 279 -14.11 26.02 -10.70
N GLU A 280 -13.05 26.58 -11.30
CA GLU A 280 -12.65 26.23 -12.67
C GLU A 280 -12.29 24.75 -12.79
N ILE A 281 -11.48 24.22 -11.86
CA ILE A 281 -11.10 22.80 -11.85
C ILE A 281 -12.34 21.92 -11.70
N VAL A 282 -13.22 22.21 -10.74
CA VAL A 282 -14.47 21.44 -10.56
C VAL A 282 -15.32 21.48 -11.84
N GLY A 283 -15.39 22.63 -12.51
CA GLY A 283 -16.05 22.76 -13.81
C GLY A 283 -15.41 21.93 -14.93
N LEU A 284 -14.08 21.87 -14.99
CA LEU A 284 -13.34 21.05 -15.96
C LEU A 284 -13.49 19.55 -15.68
N LEU A 285 -13.45 19.13 -14.41
CA LEU A 285 -13.66 17.74 -14.00
C LEU A 285 -15.05 17.23 -14.40
N LYS A 286 -16.08 18.08 -14.30
CA LYS A 286 -17.43 17.80 -14.83
C LYS A 286 -17.42 17.56 -16.34
N LYS A 287 -16.70 18.40 -17.09
CA LYS A 287 -16.60 18.28 -18.57
C LYS A 287 -15.81 17.06 -19.01
N LEU A 288 -14.79 16.64 -18.24
CA LEU A 288 -14.03 15.42 -18.48
C LEU A 288 -14.83 14.13 -18.17
N GLY A 289 -16.09 14.26 -17.73
CA GLY A 289 -16.98 13.11 -17.54
C GLY A 289 -16.73 12.33 -16.25
N ILE A 290 -16.06 12.92 -15.25
CA ILE A 290 -16.03 12.33 -13.92
C ILE A 290 -17.46 12.33 -13.39
N LYS A 291 -18.09 11.15 -13.35
CA LYS A 291 -19.44 10.95 -12.78
C LYS A 291 -19.37 11.18 -11.26
N LEU A 292 -19.44 12.45 -10.87
CA LEU A 292 -19.34 13.00 -9.50
C LEU A 292 -20.31 12.41 -8.47
N GLN A 293 -21.24 11.54 -8.88
CA GLN A 293 -22.34 11.06 -8.04
C GLN A 293 -22.36 9.54 -7.82
N VAL A 294 -21.59 8.73 -8.55
CA VAL A 294 -21.73 7.26 -8.48
C VAL A 294 -20.49 6.57 -7.90
N LEU A 295 -19.28 7.15 -7.99
CA LEU A 295 -18.06 6.47 -7.53
C LEU A 295 -17.03 7.34 -6.77
N ILE A 296 -16.91 8.63 -7.09
CA ILE A 296 -15.90 9.52 -6.51
C ILE A 296 -16.48 10.91 -6.24
N ASN A 297 -16.46 11.33 -4.98
CA ASN A 297 -16.91 12.66 -4.56
C ASN A 297 -15.75 13.66 -4.64
N VAL A 298 -15.96 14.82 -5.25
CA VAL A 298 -15.01 15.94 -5.24
C VAL A 298 -15.44 16.94 -4.17
N LEU A 299 -14.65 17.08 -3.12
CA LEU A 299 -14.95 17.92 -1.97
C LEU A 299 -13.84 18.95 -1.76
N ILE A 300 -14.20 20.15 -1.33
CA ILE A 300 -13.23 21.13 -0.85
C ILE A 300 -12.96 20.83 0.61
N ASN A 301 -11.68 20.76 0.99
CA ASN A 301 -11.25 20.57 2.37
C ASN A 301 -10.33 21.73 2.76
N LEU A 302 -10.84 22.66 3.57
CA LEU A 302 -10.11 23.87 3.96
C LEU A 302 -8.87 23.55 4.81
N GLY A 303 -8.88 22.40 5.50
CA GLY A 303 -7.78 21.89 6.31
C GLY A 303 -6.78 21.02 5.57
N LEU A 304 -6.95 20.78 4.26
CA LEU A 304 -5.99 19.98 3.50
C LEU A 304 -4.66 20.72 3.40
N VAL A 305 -3.61 20.11 3.94
CA VAL A 305 -2.22 20.61 3.89
C VAL A 305 -1.35 19.49 3.33
N TYR A 306 -0.66 19.76 2.21
CA TYR A 306 0.21 18.78 1.58
C TYR A 306 1.47 19.46 1.02
N LYS A 307 2.63 19.19 1.63
CA LYS A 307 3.96 19.69 1.23
C LYS A 307 3.91 21.12 0.67
N VAL A 308 3.36 22.07 1.44
CA VAL A 308 3.05 23.43 0.95
C VAL A 308 4.30 24.16 0.45
N GLN A 309 5.48 23.84 0.98
CA GLN A 309 6.75 24.40 0.50
C GLN A 309 7.09 24.01 -0.95
N GLN A 310 6.53 22.91 -1.45
CA GLN A 310 6.73 22.45 -2.82
C GLN A 310 5.65 22.97 -3.77
N HIS A 311 4.49 23.39 -3.26
CA HIS A 311 3.32 23.69 -4.08
C HIS A 311 2.97 25.18 -4.04
N ASN A 312 2.52 25.70 -5.17
CA ASN A 312 1.90 27.01 -5.25
C ASN A 312 0.70 26.92 -6.19
N GLY A 313 -0.48 27.23 -5.66
CA GLY A 313 -1.77 26.98 -6.30
C GLY A 313 -2.59 25.88 -5.64
N VAL A 314 -3.27 25.09 -6.46
CA VAL A 314 -4.17 24.00 -6.05
C VAL A 314 -3.37 22.79 -5.57
N ILE A 315 -3.86 22.19 -4.48
CA ILE A 315 -3.41 20.92 -3.91
C ILE A 315 -4.60 19.97 -3.84
N PHE A 316 -4.33 18.69 -4.05
CA PHE A 316 -5.38 17.67 -4.07
C PHE A 316 -4.91 16.35 -3.49
N GLN A 317 -5.86 15.57 -2.97
CA GLN A 317 -5.61 14.29 -2.34
C GLN A 317 -6.76 13.31 -2.60
N PHE A 318 -6.40 12.08 -2.95
CA PHE A 318 -7.33 10.96 -3.11
C PHE A 318 -7.30 10.13 -1.84
N ALA A 319 -8.41 10.12 -1.10
CA ALA A 319 -8.50 9.42 0.17
C ALA A 319 -9.80 8.64 0.33
N ALA A 320 -9.69 7.44 0.88
CA ALA A 320 -10.81 6.59 1.24
C ALA A 320 -10.91 6.49 2.76
N VAL A 321 -12.13 6.42 3.29
CA VAL A 321 -12.37 6.19 4.72
C VAL A 321 -12.59 4.70 4.96
N ILE A 322 -11.59 4.03 5.52
CA ILE A 322 -11.64 2.59 5.78
C ILE A 322 -12.00 2.37 7.25
N ARG A 323 -13.06 1.58 7.51
CA ARG A 323 -13.40 1.15 8.87
C ARG A 323 -12.54 -0.05 9.26
N ARG A 324 -11.64 0.12 10.23
CA ARG A 324 -10.85 -0.97 10.83
C ARG A 324 -11.16 -1.05 12.32
N ARG A 325 -11.60 -2.22 12.80
CA ARG A 325 -11.84 -2.49 14.24
C ARG A 325 -12.62 -1.36 14.94
N GLN A 326 -13.78 -0.98 14.40
CA GLN A 326 -14.66 0.10 14.91
C GLN A 326 -14.11 1.54 14.78
N ARG A 327 -12.92 1.76 14.19
CA ARG A 327 -12.37 3.11 13.93
C ARG A 327 -12.31 3.41 12.44
N ALA A 328 -12.78 4.60 12.06
CA ALA A 328 -12.63 5.12 10.71
C ALA A 328 -11.21 5.68 10.52
N VAL A 329 -10.46 5.13 9.58
CA VAL A 329 -9.10 5.56 9.25
C VAL A 329 -9.08 6.03 7.80
N SER A 330 -8.61 7.26 7.57
CA SER A 330 -8.37 7.75 6.21
C SER A 330 -7.12 7.10 5.64
N GLU A 331 -7.25 6.49 4.47
CA GLU A 331 -6.15 5.94 3.66
C GLU A 331 -5.96 6.83 2.42
N ILE A 332 -4.74 7.34 2.26
CA ILE A 332 -4.35 8.19 1.13
C ILE A 332 -3.78 7.30 0.03
N LEU A 333 -4.35 7.37 -1.17
CA LEU A 333 -3.88 6.65 -2.35
C LEU A 333 -2.89 7.50 -3.16
N ALA A 334 -3.25 8.76 -3.39
CA ALA A 334 -2.48 9.68 -4.20
C ALA A 334 -2.61 11.11 -3.67
N ALA A 335 -1.56 11.92 -3.82
CA ALA A 335 -1.57 13.32 -3.45
C ALA A 335 -0.70 14.13 -4.41
N GLY A 336 -1.14 15.35 -4.71
CA GLY A 336 -0.52 16.17 -5.74
C GLY A 336 -0.92 17.63 -5.65
N GLY A 337 -0.44 18.39 -6.62
CA GLY A 337 -0.74 19.80 -6.73
C GLY A 337 0.14 20.50 -7.75
N ARG A 338 -0.12 21.79 -7.91
CA ARG A 338 0.63 22.70 -8.77
C ARG A 338 1.89 23.19 -8.05
N TYR A 339 3.03 23.23 -8.73
CA TYR A 339 4.35 23.53 -8.16
C TYR A 339 5.19 24.49 -9.03
N ASP A 340 4.54 25.46 -9.67
CA ASP A 340 5.17 26.43 -10.57
C ASP A 340 6.40 27.13 -9.99
N LEU A 341 6.37 27.48 -8.69
CA LEU A 341 7.47 28.19 -8.02
C LEU A 341 8.66 27.31 -7.67
N LEU A 342 8.56 25.99 -7.81
CA LEU A 342 9.65 25.08 -7.51
C LEU A 342 10.70 25.05 -8.63
N ILE A 343 10.27 25.15 -9.90
CA ILE A 343 11.16 25.08 -11.07
C ILE A 343 12.16 26.25 -11.09
N PRO A 344 11.76 27.52 -10.88
CA PRO A 344 12.68 28.66 -10.84
C PRO A 344 13.82 28.51 -9.83
N GLN A 345 13.60 27.85 -8.69
CA GLN A 345 14.60 27.68 -7.63
C GLN A 345 15.83 26.88 -8.08
N PHE A 346 15.70 26.10 -9.15
CA PHE A 346 16.78 25.27 -9.69
C PHE A 346 17.42 25.84 -10.96
N ARG A 347 16.99 27.02 -11.43
CA ARG A 347 17.56 27.65 -12.61
C ARG A 347 18.97 28.14 -12.35
N GLY A 348 19.81 28.06 -13.37
CA GLY A 348 21.13 28.65 -13.33
C GLY A 348 21.06 30.18 -13.30
N PRO A 349 22.08 30.88 -12.74
CA PRO A 349 22.12 32.35 -12.68
C PRO A 349 21.95 33.05 -14.03
N GLN A 350 22.34 32.38 -15.12
CA GLN A 350 22.27 32.90 -16.49
C GLN A 350 21.10 32.33 -17.30
N ALA A 351 20.18 31.60 -16.68
CA ALA A 351 19.07 30.98 -17.40
C ALA A 351 18.05 32.04 -17.84
N LEU A 352 18.09 32.39 -19.12
CA LEU A 352 17.13 33.27 -19.78
C LEU A 352 16.05 32.43 -20.47
N GLY A 353 14.80 32.89 -20.44
CA GLY A 353 13.68 32.25 -21.14
C GLY A 353 12.43 32.02 -20.28
N PRO A 354 11.32 31.61 -20.91
CA PRO A 354 10.03 31.46 -20.23
C PRO A 354 10.11 30.41 -19.12
N VAL A 355 9.52 30.71 -17.97
CA VAL A 355 9.40 29.75 -16.85
C VAL A 355 8.17 28.88 -17.12
N PRO A 356 8.33 27.56 -17.26
CA PRO A 356 7.18 26.68 -17.39
C PRO A 356 6.44 26.55 -16.05
N THR A 357 5.15 26.24 -16.15
CA THR A 357 4.29 25.84 -15.03
C THR A 357 4.25 24.33 -14.95
N ALA A 358 3.97 23.79 -13.76
CA ALA A 358 3.95 22.34 -13.58
C ALA A 358 2.96 21.90 -12.50
N VAL A 359 2.34 20.75 -12.76
CA VAL A 359 1.43 20.06 -11.84
C VAL A 359 1.75 18.58 -11.88
N GLY A 360 1.55 17.90 -10.76
CA GLY A 360 1.78 16.47 -10.71
C GLY A 360 1.33 15.83 -9.42
N VAL A 361 1.37 14.51 -9.42
CA VAL A 361 0.80 13.64 -8.39
C VAL A 361 1.73 12.49 -8.09
N SER A 362 1.81 12.12 -6.82
CA SER A 362 2.48 10.91 -6.33
C SER A 362 1.43 9.89 -5.91
N ILE A 363 1.59 8.64 -6.35
CA ILE A 363 0.70 7.50 -6.14
C ILE A 363 1.43 6.45 -5.31
N ALA A 364 0.77 5.95 -4.26
CA ALA A 364 1.27 4.86 -3.43
C ALA A 364 0.96 3.50 -4.07
N ILE A 365 1.86 3.01 -4.93
CA ILE A 365 1.71 1.72 -5.64
C ILE A 365 1.45 0.57 -4.68
N ASP A 366 2.16 0.53 -3.55
CA ASP A 366 2.00 -0.52 -2.55
C ASP A 366 0.56 -0.60 -2.00
N LYS A 367 -0.17 0.52 -1.93
CA LYS A 367 -1.57 0.53 -1.48
C LYS A 367 -2.50 -0.13 -2.49
N ILE A 368 -2.21 0.01 -3.78
CA ILE A 368 -2.95 -0.64 -4.85
C ILE A 368 -2.65 -2.14 -4.84
N SER A 369 -1.37 -2.52 -4.78
CA SER A 369 -0.96 -3.93 -4.72
C SER A 369 -1.58 -4.64 -3.52
N VAL A 370 -1.57 -4.01 -2.34
CA VAL A 370 -2.22 -4.57 -1.13
C VAL A 370 -3.74 -4.63 -1.26
N ALA A 371 -4.38 -3.69 -1.97
CA ALA A 371 -5.82 -3.76 -2.21
C ALA A 371 -6.18 -4.99 -3.07
N ILE A 372 -5.43 -5.22 -4.15
CA ILE A 372 -5.64 -6.35 -5.06
C ILE A 372 -5.35 -7.68 -4.37
N LEU A 373 -4.28 -7.76 -3.57
CA LEU A 373 -3.93 -8.97 -2.82
C LEU A 373 -5.00 -9.38 -1.78
N ASN A 374 -5.82 -8.43 -1.31
CA ASN A 374 -6.85 -8.66 -0.31
C ASN A 374 -8.26 -8.79 -0.90
N MET A 375 -8.40 -8.87 -2.24
CA MET A 375 -9.69 -9.15 -2.87
C MET A 375 -10.22 -10.52 -2.45
N GLU A 376 -11.54 -10.65 -2.30
CA GLU A 376 -12.19 -11.93 -1.99
C GLU A 376 -11.92 -12.97 -3.08
N GLU A 377 -12.03 -12.55 -4.35
CA GLU A 377 -11.57 -13.34 -5.48
C GLU A 377 -10.13 -12.91 -5.85
N PRO A 378 -9.13 -13.77 -5.59
CA PRO A 378 -7.74 -13.41 -5.83
C PRO A 378 -7.46 -13.31 -7.33
N VAL A 379 -6.92 -12.18 -7.76
CA VAL A 379 -6.31 -12.06 -9.09
C VAL A 379 -5.11 -13.00 -9.13
N THR A 380 -5.11 -13.92 -10.09
CA THR A 380 -4.01 -14.87 -10.30
C THR A 380 -3.19 -14.46 -11.52
N ILE A 381 -1.88 -14.33 -11.34
CA ILE A 381 -0.95 -13.93 -12.40
C ILE A 381 0.09 -15.03 -12.54
N SER A 382 -0.02 -15.79 -13.62
CA SER A 382 0.87 -16.91 -13.90
C SER A 382 2.31 -16.47 -14.15
N SER A 383 3.29 -17.33 -13.83
CA SER A 383 4.72 -17.02 -14.10
C SER A 383 5.04 -17.15 -15.58
N CYS A 384 4.30 -18.01 -16.25
CA CYS A 384 4.46 -18.36 -17.64
C CYS A 384 3.10 -18.84 -18.17
N ASP A 385 2.90 -18.70 -19.46
CA ASP A 385 1.75 -19.24 -20.17
C ASP A 385 1.77 -20.77 -20.17
N LEU A 386 2.97 -21.38 -20.22
CA LEU A 386 3.15 -22.83 -20.23
C LEU A 386 4.44 -23.27 -19.53
N LEU A 387 4.33 -24.21 -18.58
CA LEU A 387 5.47 -24.91 -17.98
C LEU A 387 5.73 -26.22 -18.72
N ILE A 388 6.93 -26.42 -19.25
CA ILE A 388 7.38 -27.66 -19.88
C ILE A 388 8.11 -28.52 -18.86
N VAL A 389 7.66 -29.77 -18.74
CA VAL A 389 8.23 -30.76 -17.83
C VAL A 389 8.65 -31.99 -18.63
N SER A 390 9.92 -32.33 -18.55
CA SER A 390 10.47 -33.54 -19.15
C SER A 390 10.13 -34.76 -18.27
N VAL A 391 9.50 -35.78 -18.85
CA VAL A 391 9.28 -37.07 -18.19
C VAL A 391 10.53 -37.92 -18.39
N GLY A 392 11.42 -37.86 -17.40
CA GLY A 392 12.73 -38.52 -17.44
C GLY A 392 13.79 -37.74 -18.21
N GLN A 393 15.05 -38.14 -18.04
CA GLN A 393 16.20 -37.44 -18.61
C GLN A 393 16.24 -37.44 -20.14
N MET A 394 15.77 -38.52 -20.79
CA MET A 394 15.87 -38.67 -22.24
C MET A 394 14.98 -37.71 -23.02
N SER A 395 13.84 -37.35 -22.43
CA SER A 395 12.89 -36.41 -23.03
C SER A 395 13.35 -34.94 -22.93
N MET A 396 14.48 -34.65 -22.27
CA MET A 396 14.92 -33.27 -21.97
C MET A 396 15.32 -32.52 -23.23
N SER A 397 16.05 -33.15 -24.15
CA SER A 397 16.42 -32.55 -25.44
C SER A 397 15.20 -32.11 -26.24
N ARG A 398 14.14 -32.93 -26.19
CA ARG A 398 12.86 -32.65 -26.84
C ARG A 398 12.11 -31.52 -26.15
N ALA A 399 12.08 -31.50 -24.82
CA ALA A 399 11.53 -30.40 -24.03
C ALA A 399 12.23 -29.06 -24.32
N ILE A 400 13.56 -29.05 -24.45
CA ILE A 400 14.35 -27.86 -24.83
C ILE A 400 13.93 -27.36 -26.22
N ASN A 401 13.86 -28.25 -27.21
CA ASN A 401 13.46 -27.89 -28.57
C ASN A 401 12.04 -27.29 -28.62
N LEU A 402 11.09 -27.85 -27.86
CA LEU A 402 9.74 -27.29 -27.74
C LEU A 402 9.75 -25.92 -27.06
N THR A 403 10.53 -25.77 -25.98
CA THR A 403 10.67 -24.50 -25.27
C THR A 403 11.19 -23.40 -26.20
N GLN A 404 12.21 -23.70 -27.01
CA GLN A 404 12.75 -22.77 -28.00
C GLN A 404 11.71 -22.34 -29.03
N LYS A 405 10.88 -23.28 -29.52
CA LYS A 405 9.79 -22.98 -30.46
C LYS A 405 8.75 -22.04 -29.83
N LEU A 406 8.37 -22.27 -28.57
CA LEU A 406 7.43 -21.41 -27.85
C LEU A 406 7.98 -19.99 -27.66
N TRP A 407 9.24 -19.86 -27.24
CA TRP A 407 9.89 -18.55 -27.12
C TRP A 407 10.00 -17.82 -28.46
N SER A 408 10.30 -18.55 -29.54
CA SER A 408 10.35 -17.98 -30.90
C SER A 408 8.98 -17.49 -31.38
N ALA A 409 7.89 -18.05 -30.84
CA ALA A 409 6.51 -17.61 -31.08
C ALA A 409 6.04 -16.50 -30.11
N GLY A 410 6.91 -16.03 -29.20
CA GLY A 410 6.58 -15.00 -28.21
C GLY A 410 5.72 -15.48 -27.03
N ILE A 411 5.61 -16.80 -26.84
CA ILE A 411 4.88 -17.38 -25.70
C ILE A 411 5.82 -17.43 -24.50
N THR A 412 5.33 -17.00 -23.33
CA THR A 412 6.11 -17.09 -22.10
C THR A 412 6.10 -18.54 -21.61
N ALA A 413 7.22 -19.24 -21.81
CA ALA A 413 7.36 -20.63 -21.42
C ALA A 413 8.51 -20.81 -20.42
N GLN A 414 8.34 -21.75 -19.50
CA GLN A 414 9.38 -22.14 -18.55
C GLN A 414 9.66 -23.63 -18.69
N ILE A 415 10.91 -24.05 -18.54
CA ILE A 415 11.28 -25.47 -18.48
C ILE A 415 11.63 -25.85 -17.04
N MET A 416 11.11 -26.99 -16.56
CA MET A 416 11.53 -27.56 -15.29
C MET A 416 12.94 -28.15 -15.42
N TYR A 417 13.89 -27.63 -14.65
CA TYR A 417 15.29 -28.08 -14.72
C TYR A 417 15.49 -29.45 -14.08
N ASP A 418 14.77 -29.72 -13.00
CA ASP A 418 14.84 -31.00 -12.30
C ASP A 418 13.76 -31.94 -12.84
N TRP A 419 14.19 -32.91 -13.64
CA TRP A 419 13.33 -33.94 -14.22
C TRP A 419 12.97 -35.04 -13.22
N SER A 420 13.61 -35.08 -12.04
CA SER A 420 13.41 -36.12 -11.03
C SER A 420 12.31 -35.80 -10.03
N GLN A 421 11.72 -34.59 -10.11
CA GLN A 421 10.66 -34.16 -9.20
C GLN A 421 9.42 -35.05 -9.26
N SER A 422 8.83 -35.27 -8.10
CA SER A 422 7.57 -36.00 -7.98
C SER A 422 6.40 -35.21 -8.56
N GLN A 423 5.26 -35.87 -8.76
CA GLN A 423 4.06 -35.17 -9.24
C GLN A 423 3.55 -34.17 -8.19
N GLU A 424 3.69 -34.48 -6.91
CA GLU A 424 3.31 -33.62 -5.79
C GLU A 424 4.22 -32.37 -5.72
N GLU A 425 5.53 -32.53 -5.89
CA GLU A 425 6.48 -31.41 -5.95
C GLU A 425 6.20 -30.50 -7.15
N LEU A 426 5.87 -31.08 -8.31
CA LEU A 426 5.46 -30.31 -9.49
C LEU A 426 4.15 -29.54 -9.25
N GLN A 427 3.17 -30.15 -8.59
CA GLN A 427 1.92 -29.48 -8.24
C GLN A 427 2.15 -28.33 -7.26
N GLU A 428 2.99 -28.53 -6.24
CA GLU A 428 3.38 -27.49 -5.29
C GLU A 428 4.14 -26.36 -5.99
N TYR A 429 5.05 -26.68 -6.91
CA TYR A 429 5.75 -25.71 -7.74
C TYR A 429 4.77 -24.87 -8.56
N CYS A 430 3.82 -25.52 -9.24
CA CYS A 430 2.80 -24.84 -10.03
C CYS A 430 1.93 -23.93 -9.17
N ARG A 431 1.54 -24.39 -7.98
CA ARG A 431 0.76 -23.60 -7.02
C ARG A 431 1.52 -22.37 -6.55
N HIS A 432 2.79 -22.52 -6.17
CA HIS A 432 3.63 -21.43 -5.67
C HIS A 432 3.92 -20.37 -6.76
N HIS A 433 3.94 -20.77 -8.03
CA HIS A 433 4.18 -19.90 -9.19
C HIS A 433 2.91 -19.47 -9.92
N GLU A 434 1.72 -19.86 -9.42
CA GLU A 434 0.41 -19.66 -10.05
C GLU A 434 0.35 -20.14 -11.51
N ILE A 435 1.05 -21.23 -11.82
CA ILE A 435 1.09 -21.85 -13.16
C ILE A 435 -0.20 -22.62 -13.41
N THR A 436 -0.89 -22.25 -14.49
CA THR A 436 -2.21 -22.84 -14.84
C THR A 436 -2.14 -23.82 -15.99
N CYS A 437 -1.00 -23.95 -16.67
CA CYS A 437 -0.83 -24.85 -17.80
C CYS A 437 0.54 -25.52 -17.77
N VAL A 438 0.57 -26.84 -17.93
CA VAL A 438 1.78 -27.68 -17.89
C VAL A 438 1.78 -28.63 -19.08
N ALA A 439 2.88 -28.71 -19.81
CA ALA A 439 3.14 -29.65 -20.89
C ALA A 439 4.14 -30.72 -20.43
N LEU A 440 3.68 -31.97 -20.35
CA LEU A 440 4.49 -33.13 -20.04
C LEU A 440 5.02 -33.76 -21.34
N VAL A 441 6.34 -33.74 -21.50
CA VAL A 441 7.04 -34.23 -22.68
C VAL A 441 7.64 -35.60 -22.37
N SER A 442 7.26 -36.63 -23.12
CA SER A 442 7.72 -38.00 -22.92
C SER A 442 8.07 -38.64 -24.26
N ASP A 443 9.25 -39.25 -24.37
CA ASP A 443 9.67 -39.97 -25.58
C ASP A 443 8.77 -41.17 -25.92
N LYS A 444 8.07 -41.74 -24.93
CA LYS A 444 7.13 -42.84 -25.14
C LYS A 444 5.86 -42.41 -25.90
N GLY A 445 5.57 -41.11 -25.95
CA GLY A 445 4.34 -40.55 -26.52
C GLY A 445 4.41 -40.21 -28.01
N GLY A 446 5.48 -40.57 -28.73
CA GLY A 446 5.69 -40.14 -30.12
C GLY A 446 5.71 -38.61 -30.22
N SER A 447 5.17 -38.01 -31.29
CA SER A 447 5.10 -36.56 -31.50
C SER A 447 3.97 -35.84 -30.74
N TYR A 448 3.45 -36.45 -29.67
CA TYR A 448 2.40 -35.86 -28.82
C TYR A 448 2.97 -35.40 -27.48
N VAL A 449 2.36 -34.37 -26.93
CA VAL A 449 2.66 -33.78 -25.62
C VAL A 449 1.38 -33.79 -24.79
N LYS A 450 1.49 -34.20 -23.53
CA LYS A 450 0.34 -34.22 -22.63
C LYS A 450 0.22 -32.88 -21.92
N VAL A 451 -0.79 -32.09 -22.30
CA VAL A 451 -1.06 -30.78 -21.71
C VAL A 451 -2.06 -30.92 -20.58
N LYS A 452 -1.64 -30.59 -19.37
CA LYS A 452 -2.49 -30.44 -18.18
C LYS A 452 -2.84 -28.97 -18.01
N SER A 453 -4.10 -28.67 -17.73
CA SER A 453 -4.53 -27.32 -17.38
C SER A 453 -5.33 -27.31 -16.10
N PHE A 454 -5.01 -26.34 -15.26
CA PHE A 454 -5.59 -26.11 -13.95
C PHE A 454 -6.42 -24.83 -14.02
N GLU A 455 -7.74 -24.98 -14.08
CA GLU A 455 -8.70 -23.88 -14.05
C GLU A 455 -9.56 -24.01 -12.80
N LYS A 456 -9.32 -23.12 -11.82
CA LYS A 456 -9.95 -23.21 -10.49
C LYS A 456 -9.69 -24.60 -9.88
N GLU A 457 -10.74 -25.34 -9.54
CA GLU A 457 -10.65 -26.72 -9.00
C GLU A 457 -10.67 -27.81 -10.08
N ARG A 458 -10.80 -27.45 -11.37
CA ARG A 458 -10.89 -28.42 -12.46
C ARG A 458 -9.53 -28.63 -13.12
N GLN A 459 -9.11 -29.89 -13.16
CA GLN A 459 -7.97 -30.34 -13.96
C GLN A 459 -8.46 -30.95 -15.26
N THR A 460 -7.95 -30.46 -16.39
CA THR A 460 -8.18 -31.06 -17.71
C THR A 460 -6.87 -31.54 -18.30
N GLU A 461 -6.92 -32.67 -18.99
CA GLU A 461 -5.76 -33.26 -19.66
C GLU A 461 -6.08 -33.51 -21.12
N LYS A 462 -5.20 -33.07 -22.02
CA LYS A 462 -5.33 -33.28 -23.47
C LYS A 462 -4.01 -33.72 -24.06
N HIS A 463 -4.06 -34.64 -25.02
CA HIS A 463 -2.93 -34.98 -25.85
C HIS A 463 -2.92 -34.05 -27.07
N VAL A 464 -1.87 -33.25 -27.20
CA VAL A 464 -1.73 -32.24 -28.26
C VAL A 464 -0.51 -32.61 -29.09
N GLN A 465 -0.65 -32.53 -30.42
CA GLN A 465 0.48 -32.77 -31.31
C GLN A 465 1.48 -31.61 -31.19
N GLU A 466 2.79 -31.90 -31.28
CA GLU A 466 3.82 -30.88 -31.12
C GLU A 466 3.71 -29.71 -32.11
N SER A 467 3.26 -29.98 -33.34
CA SER A 467 3.00 -28.96 -34.35
C SER A 467 1.92 -27.96 -33.90
N ASP A 468 0.94 -28.44 -33.13
CA ASP A 468 -0.27 -27.70 -32.79
C ASP A 468 -0.19 -27.09 -31.38
N LEU A 469 0.89 -27.39 -30.63
CA LEU A 469 1.05 -26.94 -29.24
C LEU A 469 1.04 -25.41 -29.13
N ILE A 470 1.67 -24.72 -30.08
CA ILE A 470 1.71 -23.25 -30.12
C ILE A 470 0.29 -22.70 -30.30
N ASP A 471 -0.44 -23.20 -31.29
CA ASP A 471 -1.81 -22.77 -31.59
C ASP A 471 -2.76 -23.08 -30.43
N HIS A 472 -2.59 -24.24 -29.80
CA HIS A 472 -3.36 -24.63 -28.62
C HIS A 472 -3.18 -23.65 -27.45
N VAL A 473 -1.93 -23.27 -27.16
CA VAL A 473 -1.63 -22.30 -26.09
C VAL A 473 -2.17 -20.92 -26.45
N LEU A 474 -1.98 -20.46 -27.68
CA LEU A 474 -2.50 -19.17 -28.15
C LEU A 474 -4.03 -19.11 -28.07
N GLN A 475 -4.73 -20.18 -28.42
CA GLN A 475 -6.19 -20.25 -28.31
C GLN A 475 -6.63 -20.13 -26.84
N LYS A 476 -5.95 -20.82 -25.92
CA LYS A 476 -6.23 -20.72 -24.47
C LYS A 476 -5.94 -19.34 -23.90
N LEU A 477 -4.88 -18.67 -24.35
CA LEU A 477 -4.56 -17.31 -23.90
C LEU A 477 -5.62 -16.31 -24.40
N ARG A 478 -6.11 -16.46 -25.63
CA ARG A 478 -7.17 -15.61 -26.18
C ARG A 478 -8.48 -15.73 -25.42
N THR A 479 -8.89 -16.96 -25.05
CA THR A 479 -10.12 -17.16 -24.27
C THR A 479 -10.03 -16.49 -22.90
N LYS A 480 -8.89 -16.60 -22.20
CA LYS A 480 -8.67 -15.91 -20.92
C LYS A 480 -8.79 -14.38 -21.01
N VAL A 481 -8.20 -13.78 -22.04
CA VAL A 481 -8.25 -12.31 -22.25
C VAL A 481 -9.67 -11.84 -22.58
N SER A 482 -10.46 -12.66 -23.28
CA SER A 482 -11.88 -12.34 -23.56
C SER A 482 -12.73 -12.37 -22.30
N ASP A 483 -12.52 -13.34 -21.42
CA ASP A 483 -13.24 -13.44 -20.16
C ASP A 483 -12.93 -12.26 -19.23
N GLU A 484 -11.66 -11.84 -19.14
CA GLU A 484 -11.26 -10.64 -18.38
C GLU A 484 -11.87 -9.34 -18.93
N ARG A 485 -11.99 -9.19 -20.26
CA ARG A 485 -12.68 -8.04 -20.88
C ARG A 485 -14.18 -8.04 -20.62
N THR A 486 -14.80 -9.21 -20.60
CA THR A 486 -16.24 -9.35 -20.38
C THR A 486 -16.61 -9.03 -18.93
N ILE A 487 -15.75 -9.37 -17.97
CA ILE A 487 -15.90 -8.95 -16.55
C ILE A 487 -15.81 -7.41 -16.41
N ARG A 488 -14.92 -6.76 -17.17
CA ARG A 488 -14.84 -5.27 -17.20
C ARG A 488 -16.14 -4.67 -17.74
N GLU A 489 -16.66 -5.17 -18.85
CA GLU A 489 -17.92 -4.67 -19.44
C GLU A 489 -19.15 -4.98 -18.57
N ALA A 490 -19.16 -6.12 -17.84
CA ALA A 490 -20.21 -6.44 -16.89
C ALA A 490 -20.20 -5.50 -15.66
N SER A 491 -19.02 -5.06 -15.20
CA SER A 491 -18.91 -4.07 -14.12
C SER A 491 -19.47 -2.69 -14.50
N ASP A 492 -19.36 -2.30 -15.77
CA ASP A 492 -19.99 -1.08 -16.31
C ASP A 492 -21.52 -1.21 -16.43
N ASN A 493 -22.03 -2.41 -16.68
CA ASN A 493 -23.47 -2.68 -16.86
C ASN A 493 -24.22 -2.96 -15.54
N LEU A 494 -23.54 -3.41 -14.48
CA LEU A 494 -24.14 -3.67 -13.16
C LEU A 494 -24.54 -2.40 -12.39
N ALA A 495 -24.19 -1.21 -12.89
CA ALA A 495 -24.72 0.07 -12.37
C ALA A 495 -26.20 0.30 -12.71
N VAL A 496 -26.82 -0.56 -13.53
CA VAL A 496 -28.22 -0.46 -13.94
C VAL A 496 -28.91 -1.81 -13.86
N GLN A 497 -29.21 -2.31 -12.65
CA GLN A 497 -30.49 -2.97 -12.35
C GLN A 497 -30.67 -3.30 -10.86
N ASN A 498 -31.92 -3.14 -10.43
CA ASN A 498 -32.38 -3.04 -9.06
C ASN A 498 -32.33 -4.33 -8.23
N LEU A 499 -32.29 -4.08 -6.92
CA LEU A 499 -32.72 -4.91 -5.79
C LEU A 499 -33.83 -5.92 -6.11
N LYS A 500 -33.59 -7.19 -5.76
CA LYS A 500 -34.49 -8.01 -4.93
C LYS A 500 -33.75 -9.26 -4.45
N GLY A 501 -33.77 -9.46 -3.14
CA GLY A 501 -33.05 -10.54 -2.48
C GLY A 501 -33.63 -11.92 -2.80
N SER A 502 -32.73 -12.90 -2.82
CA SER A 502 -33.06 -14.29 -2.53
C SER A 502 -31.83 -14.96 -1.92
N PHE A 503 -31.91 -15.32 -0.66
CA PHE A 503 -30.92 -16.14 0.03
C PHE A 503 -31.00 -17.55 -0.54
N SER A 504 -29.92 -18.02 -1.16
CA SER A 504 -29.75 -19.43 -1.51
C SER A 504 -28.53 -19.96 -0.78
N ASN A 505 -28.79 -20.86 0.16
CA ASN A 505 -27.77 -21.66 0.87
C ASN A 505 -26.99 -22.50 -0.13
N ALA A 506 -25.66 -22.40 -0.12
CA ALA A 506 -24.78 -23.41 -0.68
C ALA A 506 -23.55 -23.57 0.22
N SER A 507 -23.58 -24.66 0.98
CA SER A 507 -22.46 -25.27 1.68
C SER A 507 -21.38 -25.73 0.69
N GLY A 508 -20.15 -25.27 0.87
CA GLY A 508 -18.96 -25.76 0.18
C GLY A 508 -17.72 -25.49 1.02
N LEU A 509 -17.23 -26.54 1.69
CA LEU A 509 -15.87 -26.59 2.24
C LEU A 509 -14.88 -26.40 1.09
N PHE A 510 -13.78 -25.65 1.27
CA PHE A 510 -12.42 -26.07 0.87
C PHE A 510 -11.34 -25.25 1.58
N GLU A 511 -10.29 -25.97 1.97
CA GLU A 511 -9.20 -25.60 2.87
C GLU A 511 -8.07 -24.82 2.17
N ILE A 512 -7.48 -23.85 2.88
CA ILE A 512 -6.29 -23.10 2.46
C ILE A 512 -5.09 -23.64 3.25
N HIS A 513 -4.07 -24.16 2.56
CA HIS A 513 -2.82 -24.65 3.16
C HIS A 513 -1.66 -23.64 3.01
N GLY A 514 -1.16 -23.22 4.16
CA GLY A 514 0.19 -22.72 4.45
C GLY A 514 0.48 -23.08 5.91
N ALA A 515 1.67 -23.60 6.21
CA ALA A 515 2.04 -24.29 7.46
C ALA A 515 1.44 -23.64 8.73
N ALA A 516 0.34 -24.21 9.20
CA ALA A 516 -0.40 -23.72 10.35
C ALA A 516 0.24 -24.25 11.63
N VAL A 517 0.40 -23.40 12.63
CA VAL A 517 0.52 -23.86 14.02
C VAL A 517 -0.77 -24.63 14.30
N VAL A 518 -0.70 -25.96 14.37
CA VAL A 518 -1.87 -26.79 14.65
C VAL A 518 -2.18 -26.62 16.14
N PRO A 519 -3.29 -25.96 16.52
CA PRO A 519 -3.64 -25.83 17.93
C PRO A 519 -3.91 -27.22 18.52
N ILE A 520 -3.47 -27.46 19.75
CA ILE A 520 -3.83 -28.68 20.47
C ILE A 520 -5.21 -28.45 21.07
N VAL A 521 -6.23 -29.16 20.56
CA VAL A 521 -7.60 -29.06 21.07
C VAL A 521 -7.89 -30.23 22.01
N SER A 522 -8.23 -29.93 23.26
CA SER A 522 -8.71 -30.92 24.23
C SER A 522 -10.18 -30.67 24.57
N VAL A 523 -11.01 -31.71 24.47
CA VAL A 523 -12.45 -31.62 24.78
C VAL A 523 -12.74 -32.27 26.13
N ILE A 524 -13.16 -31.47 27.11
CA ILE A 524 -13.69 -31.97 28.38
C ILE A 524 -15.21 -31.86 28.34
N ALA A 525 -15.89 -32.99 28.39
CA ALA A 525 -17.35 -33.06 28.45
C ALA A 525 -17.81 -33.51 29.84
N PRO A 526 -19.03 -33.10 30.28
CA PRO A 526 -19.59 -33.52 31.56
C PRO A 526 -19.87 -35.03 31.62
N GLU A 527 -19.98 -35.69 30.48
CA GLU A 527 -20.18 -37.13 30.34
C GLU A 527 -19.03 -37.78 29.55
N LYS A 528 -18.80 -39.09 29.78
CA LYS A 528 -17.72 -39.83 29.12
C LYS A 528 -18.04 -40.03 27.64
N LEU A 529 -17.43 -39.21 26.79
CA LEU A 529 -17.52 -39.34 25.33
C LEU A 529 -16.74 -40.55 24.81
N SER A 530 -17.29 -41.21 23.78
CA SER A 530 -16.55 -42.18 22.97
C SER A 530 -15.40 -41.48 22.23
N ALA A 531 -14.36 -42.24 21.87
CA ALA A 531 -13.20 -41.70 21.17
C ALA A 531 -13.56 -41.08 19.80
N SER A 532 -14.56 -41.64 19.11
CA SER A 532 -15.05 -41.10 17.83
C SER A 532 -15.78 -39.77 17.99
N THR A 533 -16.65 -39.64 19.00
CA THR A 533 -17.36 -38.39 19.28
C THR A 533 -16.42 -37.30 19.77
N ARG A 534 -15.42 -37.65 20.59
CA ARG A 534 -14.38 -36.70 21.05
C ARG A 534 -13.58 -36.13 19.87
N ARG A 535 -13.05 -37.00 18.99
CA ARG A 535 -12.34 -36.57 17.76
C ARG A 535 -13.19 -35.69 16.85
N ARG A 536 -14.49 -36.00 16.73
CA ARG A 536 -15.43 -35.18 15.94
C ARG A 536 -15.56 -33.77 16.52
N TYR A 537 -15.68 -33.63 17.84
CA TYR A 537 -15.76 -32.32 18.49
C TYR A 537 -14.44 -31.55 18.42
N GLU A 538 -13.30 -32.22 18.60
CA GLU A 538 -11.97 -31.61 18.42
C GLU A 538 -11.84 -31.03 17.00
N THR A 539 -12.19 -31.82 15.98
CA THR A 539 -12.17 -31.39 14.57
C THR A 539 -13.12 -30.21 14.32
N GLN A 540 -14.33 -30.26 14.89
CA GLN A 540 -15.33 -29.20 14.72
C GLN A 540 -14.89 -27.88 15.37
N VAL A 541 -14.29 -27.95 16.55
CA VAL A 541 -13.74 -26.78 17.26
C VAL A 541 -12.56 -26.20 16.48
N GLN A 542 -11.66 -27.05 16.00
CA GLN A 542 -10.52 -26.65 15.19
C GLN A 542 -10.97 -25.93 13.90
N THR A 543 -11.94 -26.51 13.19
CA THR A 543 -12.50 -25.93 11.96
C THR A 543 -13.13 -24.56 12.21
N ARG A 544 -13.89 -24.40 13.31
CA ARG A 544 -14.55 -23.12 13.64
C ARG A 544 -13.57 -22.03 14.06
N LEU A 545 -12.47 -22.41 14.72
CA LEU A 545 -11.49 -21.47 15.24
C LEU A 545 -10.37 -21.16 14.23
N GLN A 546 -10.26 -21.90 13.13
CA GLN A 546 -9.22 -21.75 12.12
C GLN A 546 -9.06 -20.30 11.62
N THR A 547 -10.15 -19.61 11.31
CA THR A 547 -10.15 -18.20 10.87
C THR A 547 -9.72 -17.23 11.98
N SER A 548 -10.07 -17.53 13.23
CA SER A 548 -9.70 -16.71 14.40
C SER A 548 -8.22 -16.91 14.78
N LEU A 549 -7.73 -18.14 14.69
CA LEU A 549 -6.34 -18.52 14.96
C LEU A 549 -5.39 -17.99 13.89
N ALA A 550 -5.83 -17.93 12.62
CA ALA A 550 -5.06 -17.32 11.55
C ALA A 550 -4.67 -15.85 11.83
N ASN A 551 -5.43 -15.15 12.67
CA ASN A 551 -5.19 -13.76 13.06
C ASN A 551 -4.30 -13.58 14.30
N LEU A 552 -3.97 -14.66 15.03
CA LEU A 552 -3.22 -14.63 16.30
C LEU A 552 -1.69 -14.83 16.13
N HIS A 553 -1.21 -15.03 14.90
CA HIS A 553 0.16 -15.42 14.50
C HIS A 553 1.32 -14.45 14.85
N GLN A 554 1.33 -13.78 16.00
CA GLN A 554 2.44 -12.86 16.30
C GLN A 554 3.26 -13.11 17.57
N LYS A 555 2.89 -13.98 18.54
CA LYS A 555 3.69 -14.04 19.79
C LYS A 555 3.80 -15.36 20.58
N SER A 556 3.21 -16.49 20.18
CA SER A 556 3.33 -17.75 20.95
C SER A 556 3.63 -18.95 20.07
N SER A 557 4.59 -19.78 20.48
CA SER A 557 5.06 -20.97 19.76
C SER A 557 4.02 -22.10 19.75
N GLU A 558 3.12 -22.12 20.74
CA GLU A 558 2.09 -23.16 20.91
C GLU A 558 0.79 -22.52 21.40
N ILE A 559 -0.35 -22.99 20.89
CA ILE A 559 -1.71 -22.56 21.31
C ILE A 559 -2.48 -23.80 21.74
N GLU A 560 -2.83 -23.88 23.02
CA GLU A 560 -3.71 -24.92 23.56
C GLU A 560 -5.15 -24.41 23.71
N ILE A 561 -6.11 -25.21 23.25
CA ILE A 561 -7.54 -24.88 23.23
C ILE A 561 -8.30 -25.92 24.04
N LEU A 562 -8.82 -25.50 25.19
CA LEU A 562 -9.69 -26.31 26.02
C LEU A 562 -11.16 -26.04 25.67
N ALA A 563 -11.82 -27.03 25.07
CA ALA A 563 -13.23 -26.98 24.71
C ALA A 563 -14.10 -27.59 25.84
N VAL A 564 -14.98 -26.77 26.40
CA VAL A 564 -15.85 -27.12 27.54
C VAL A 564 -17.31 -26.77 27.25
N ASP A 565 -18.22 -27.54 27.82
CA ASP A 565 -19.67 -27.32 27.79
C ASP A 565 -20.11 -26.52 29.03
N LEU A 566 -19.78 -25.23 29.03
CA LEU A 566 -20.09 -24.30 30.12
C LEU A 566 -20.71 -22.99 29.59
N PRO A 567 -21.66 -22.39 30.34
CA PRO A 567 -22.17 -21.05 30.03
C PRO A 567 -21.05 -20.02 30.01
N LYS A 568 -21.19 -18.98 29.18
CA LYS A 568 -20.22 -17.89 29.04
C LYS A 568 -19.91 -17.22 30.37
N GLU A 569 -20.93 -17.02 31.21
CA GLU A 569 -20.81 -16.41 32.52
C GLU A 569 -19.92 -17.23 33.45
N THR A 570 -20.02 -18.57 33.39
CA THR A 570 -19.15 -19.48 34.14
C THR A 570 -17.71 -19.43 33.63
N ILE A 571 -17.51 -19.36 32.30
CA ILE A 571 -16.18 -19.26 31.69
C ILE A 571 -15.46 -17.99 32.16
N LEU A 572 -16.15 -16.86 32.22
CA LEU A 572 -15.57 -15.60 32.69
C LEU A 572 -15.14 -15.64 34.17
N GLN A 573 -15.77 -16.48 34.99
CA GLN A 573 -15.38 -16.65 36.39
C GLN A 573 -14.04 -17.40 36.56
N PHE A 574 -13.61 -18.21 35.59
CA PHE A 574 -12.27 -18.83 35.65
C PHE A 574 -11.14 -17.80 35.51
N LEU A 575 -11.42 -16.59 34.97
CA LEU A 575 -10.42 -15.52 34.91
C LEU A 575 -10.03 -14.97 36.28
N SER A 576 -10.84 -15.23 37.33
CA SER A 576 -10.53 -14.80 38.70
C SER A 576 -9.72 -15.82 39.50
N LEU A 577 -9.31 -16.94 38.90
CA LEU A 577 -8.39 -17.88 39.55
C LEU A 577 -6.98 -17.27 39.57
N GLU A 578 -6.30 -17.41 40.71
CA GLU A 578 -4.92 -16.95 40.88
C GLU A 578 -3.97 -18.06 40.44
N TRP A 579 -3.30 -17.85 39.30
CA TRP A 579 -2.46 -18.86 38.64
C TRP A 579 -0.98 -18.77 39.01
N ASP A 580 -0.52 -17.62 39.53
CA ASP A 580 0.89 -17.34 39.85
C ASP A 580 1.25 -17.62 41.33
N ALA A 581 0.39 -18.37 42.05
CA ALA A 581 0.53 -18.67 43.47
C ALA A 581 0.77 -20.17 43.71
N ASP A 582 1.31 -20.55 44.88
CA ASP A 582 1.58 -21.94 45.26
C ASP A 582 0.33 -22.85 45.09
N GLU A 583 0.54 -24.14 44.82
CA GLU A 583 -0.52 -25.13 44.56
C GLU A 583 -1.66 -25.11 45.61
N GLN A 584 -1.34 -24.80 46.86
CA GLN A 584 -2.33 -24.66 47.95
C GLN A 584 -3.24 -23.43 47.78
N ALA A 585 -2.72 -22.31 47.27
CA ALA A 585 -3.48 -21.09 47.00
C ALA A 585 -4.41 -21.29 45.79
N PHE A 586 -3.92 -21.93 44.73
CA PHE A 586 -4.74 -22.32 43.57
C PHE A 586 -5.88 -23.25 43.99
N ASN A 587 -5.59 -24.29 44.76
CA ASN A 587 -6.63 -25.21 45.25
C ASN A 587 -7.67 -24.52 46.16
N THR A 588 -7.28 -23.46 46.87
CA THR A 588 -8.19 -22.68 47.72
C THR A 588 -9.14 -21.82 46.89
N THR A 589 -8.63 -21.14 45.85
CA THR A 589 -9.45 -20.34 44.93
C THR A 589 -10.37 -21.22 44.07
N VAL A 590 -9.91 -22.40 43.66
CA VAL A 590 -10.75 -23.41 42.99
C VAL A 590 -11.88 -23.88 43.92
N LYS A 591 -11.62 -24.19 45.19
CA LYS A 591 -12.68 -24.57 46.16
C LYS A 591 -13.71 -23.45 46.33
N GLN A 592 -13.29 -22.20 46.41
CA GLN A 592 -14.18 -21.05 46.50
C GLN A 592 -15.03 -20.88 45.23
N LEU A 593 -14.45 -21.03 44.04
CA LEU A 593 -15.17 -21.00 42.77
C LEU A 593 -16.21 -22.13 42.68
N LEU A 594 -15.82 -23.36 43.02
CA LEU A 594 -16.70 -24.54 42.99
C LEU A 594 -17.84 -24.47 44.01
N SER A 595 -17.67 -23.75 45.12
CA SER A 595 -18.74 -23.54 46.10
C SER A 595 -19.92 -22.72 45.56
N ARG A 596 -19.68 -21.91 44.51
CA ARG A 596 -20.67 -20.98 43.95
C ARG A 596 -21.38 -21.53 42.71
N LEU A 597 -20.99 -22.71 42.23
CA LEU A 597 -21.40 -23.24 40.93
C LEU A 597 -21.94 -24.67 41.02
N PRO A 598 -23.01 -25.01 40.25
CA PRO A 598 -23.47 -26.39 40.11
C PRO A 598 -22.48 -27.25 39.29
N LYS A 599 -22.53 -28.58 39.45
CA LYS A 599 -21.67 -29.57 38.74
C LYS A 599 -20.17 -29.54 39.13
N GLN A 600 -19.87 -29.56 40.43
CA GLN A 600 -18.51 -29.45 40.99
C GLN A 600 -17.49 -30.45 40.43
N ARG A 601 -17.88 -31.69 40.10
CA ARG A 601 -16.94 -32.69 39.55
C ARG A 601 -16.44 -32.32 38.15
N TYR A 602 -17.32 -31.82 37.28
CA TYR A 602 -16.95 -31.43 35.92
C TYR A 602 -16.10 -30.16 35.92
N LEU A 603 -16.49 -29.17 36.72
CA LEU A 603 -15.73 -27.94 36.88
C LEU A 603 -14.34 -28.19 37.48
N LYS A 604 -14.22 -29.16 38.40
CA LYS A 604 -12.92 -29.56 38.93
C LYS A 604 -12.00 -30.12 37.85
N LEU A 605 -12.50 -31.01 36.98
CA LEU A 605 -11.73 -31.54 35.85
C LEU A 605 -11.25 -30.43 34.90
N VAL A 606 -12.08 -29.41 34.68
CA VAL A 606 -11.70 -28.24 33.89
C VAL A 606 -10.59 -27.44 34.59
N CYS A 607 -10.68 -27.21 35.90
CA CYS A 607 -9.61 -26.55 36.66
C CYS A 607 -8.29 -27.33 36.63
N ASP A 608 -8.36 -28.65 36.82
CA ASP A 608 -7.19 -29.53 36.86
C ASP A 608 -6.47 -29.51 35.50
N GLU A 609 -7.21 -29.55 34.38
CA GLU A 609 -6.61 -29.46 33.04
C GLU A 609 -6.01 -28.07 32.78
N ILE A 610 -6.68 -26.99 33.18
CA ILE A 610 -6.11 -25.64 33.01
C ILE A 610 -4.81 -25.49 33.83
N TYR A 611 -4.75 -26.07 35.03
CA TYR A 611 -3.53 -26.08 35.84
C TYR A 611 -2.38 -26.83 35.15
N ASN A 612 -2.63 -28.04 34.62
CA ASN A 612 -1.62 -28.81 33.89
C ASN A 612 -1.06 -28.05 32.68
N ILE A 613 -1.93 -27.36 31.93
CA ILE A 613 -1.54 -26.58 30.74
C ILE A 613 -0.68 -25.36 31.08
N LYS A 614 -0.91 -24.73 32.24
CA LYS A 614 -0.25 -23.47 32.62
C LYS A 614 0.96 -23.62 33.54
N VAL A 615 1.01 -24.69 34.33
CA VAL A 615 1.98 -24.84 35.42
C VAL A 615 2.90 -26.05 35.23
N GLU A 616 2.40 -27.15 34.64
CA GLU A 616 3.21 -28.37 34.42
C GLU A 616 3.86 -28.45 33.02
N LYS A 617 3.34 -27.72 32.03
CA LYS A 617 3.91 -27.55 30.69
C LYS A 617 4.55 -26.17 30.53
#